data_AF-A0A6M3XLQ9-F1
#
_entry.id   AF-A0A6M3XLQ9-F1
#
_cell.length_a   1.000
_cell.length_b   1.000
_cell.length_c   1.000
_cell.angle_alpha   90.00
_cell.angle_beta   90.00
_cell.angle_gamma   90.00
#
_symmetry.space_group_name_H-M   'P 1'
#
loop_
_entity.id
_entity.type
_entity.pdbx_description
1 polymer ?
#
loop_
_entity_poly.entity_id
_entity_poly.type
_entity_poly.pdbx_seq_one_letter_code
_entity_poly.pdbx_strand_id
1 'polypeptide(L)'
;MAIKVKSVTDVRNKWLDVTPGRAAYYEKEAAVAGSDWEKGAIEASSAFKAGISAANIEQLFKGGIKRAGAAKYERKVKDVGVARFSQGVSAAGPDFEAGVSPFLDEIAKITLPPRQPRGSEANFARVRDIGVALHKKRLALRAAGA
;
A
#
# COMPACT_ATOMS: atom_id res chain seq x y z
N MET A 1 11.29 -42.00 21.41
CA MET A 1 12.21 -40.91 21.83
C MET A 1 11.60 -39.57 21.43
N ALA A 2 11.63 -38.57 22.32
CA ALA A 2 11.16 -37.23 21.97
C ALA A 2 12.17 -36.50 21.06
N ILE A 3 11.68 -35.73 20.09
CA ILE A 3 12.51 -34.89 19.23
C ILE A 3 13.17 -33.81 20.08
N LYS A 4 14.51 -33.71 20.03
CA LYS A 4 15.25 -32.62 20.68
C LYS A 4 15.20 -31.38 19.80
N VAL A 5 14.55 -30.32 20.30
CA VAL A 5 14.43 -29.03 19.61
C VAL A 5 15.25 -27.96 20.34
N LYS A 6 15.92 -27.09 19.60
CA LYS A 6 16.69 -25.96 20.16
C LYS A 6 15.77 -24.98 20.89
N SER A 7 16.32 -24.19 21.81
CA SER A 7 15.55 -23.13 22.45
C SER A 7 15.14 -22.05 21.44
N VAL A 8 14.04 -21.36 21.71
CA VAL A 8 13.58 -20.23 20.86
C VAL A 8 14.62 -19.11 20.80
N THR A 9 15.36 -18.90 21.88
CA THR A 9 16.43 -17.90 21.97
C THR A 9 17.58 -18.25 21.03
N ASP A 10 18.01 -19.51 21.00
CA ASP A 10 19.10 -19.96 20.11
C ASP A 10 18.69 -19.86 18.64
N VAL A 11 17.45 -20.24 18.32
CA VAL A 11 16.90 -20.11 16.97
C VAL A 11 16.84 -18.65 16.54
N ARG A 12 16.35 -17.74 17.41
CA ARG A 12 16.30 -16.30 17.14
C ARG A 12 17.69 -15.70 16.94
N ASN A 13 18.64 -16.01 17.82
CA ASN A 13 20.00 -15.46 17.75
C ASN A 13 20.70 -15.92 16.47
N LYS A 14 20.60 -17.21 16.13
CA LYS A 14 21.10 -17.71 14.84
C LYS A 14 20.44 -16.99 13.66
N TRP A 15 19.11 -16.80 13.70
CA TRP A 15 18.39 -16.11 12.63
C TRP A 15 18.87 -14.67 12.44
N LEU A 16 19.06 -13.92 13.54
CA LEU A 16 19.58 -12.55 13.50
C LEU A 16 21.00 -12.46 12.96
N ASP A 17 21.85 -13.45 13.26
CA ASP A 17 23.23 -13.52 12.79
C ASP A 17 23.33 -13.84 11.30
N VAL A 18 22.65 -14.91 10.84
CA VAL A 18 22.89 -15.44 9.49
C VAL A 18 22.05 -14.80 8.38
N THR A 19 20.90 -14.20 8.71
CA THR A 19 19.93 -13.74 7.69
C THR A 19 20.36 -12.43 7.02
N PRO A 20 20.91 -11.42 7.72
CA PRO A 20 21.37 -10.19 7.08
C PRO A 20 22.41 -10.42 5.99
N GLY A 21 23.31 -11.40 6.16
CA GLY A 21 24.31 -11.77 5.15
C GLY A 21 23.73 -12.37 3.85
N ARG A 22 22.41 -12.55 3.76
CA ARG A 22 21.72 -13.10 2.59
C ARG A 22 20.98 -12.04 1.76
N ALA A 23 21.21 -10.76 2.01
CA ALA A 23 20.54 -9.66 1.31
C ALA A 23 20.67 -9.76 -0.22
N ALA A 24 21.82 -10.16 -0.75
CA ALA A 24 22.03 -10.33 -2.18
C ALA A 24 21.15 -11.44 -2.80
N TYR A 25 20.90 -12.54 -2.08
CA TYR A 25 19.96 -13.56 -2.54
C TYR A 25 18.52 -13.04 -2.54
N TYR A 26 18.15 -12.27 -1.51
CA TYR A 26 16.84 -11.65 -1.47
C TYR A 26 16.63 -10.71 -2.66
N GLU A 27 17.58 -9.82 -2.94
CA GLU A 27 17.51 -8.90 -4.08
C GLU A 27 17.37 -9.65 -5.41
N LYS A 28 18.25 -10.62 -5.67
CA LYS A 28 18.25 -11.39 -6.92
C LYS A 28 16.95 -12.15 -7.15
N GLU A 29 16.49 -12.89 -6.15
CA GLU A 29 15.37 -13.83 -6.33
C GLU A 29 14.02 -13.12 -6.18
N ALA A 30 13.90 -12.08 -5.33
CA ALA A 30 12.65 -11.35 -5.17
C ALA A 30 12.37 -10.42 -6.35
N ALA A 31 13.39 -9.80 -6.95
CA ALA A 31 13.22 -8.86 -8.06
C ALA A 31 12.63 -9.53 -9.32
N VAL A 32 12.90 -10.82 -9.53
CA VAL A 32 12.41 -11.57 -10.70
C VAL A 32 11.03 -12.20 -10.49
N ALA A 33 10.52 -12.22 -9.26
CA ALA A 33 9.24 -12.87 -8.90
C ALA A 33 8.01 -11.97 -9.14
N GLY A 34 8.20 -10.77 -9.71
CA GLY A 34 7.11 -9.80 -9.88
C GLY A 34 5.96 -10.29 -10.78
N SER A 35 6.26 -10.96 -11.89
CA SER A 35 5.24 -11.50 -12.79
C SER A 35 4.44 -12.65 -12.16
N ASP A 36 5.10 -13.52 -11.41
CA ASP A 36 4.44 -14.61 -10.68
C ASP A 36 3.53 -14.06 -9.58
N TRP A 37 3.98 -13.01 -8.89
CA TRP A 37 3.16 -12.31 -7.91
C TRP A 37 1.91 -11.70 -8.55
N GLU A 38 2.06 -10.97 -9.66
CA GLU A 38 0.94 -10.31 -10.34
C GLU A 38 -0.10 -11.35 -10.78
N LYS A 39 0.35 -12.39 -11.49
CA LYS A 39 -0.52 -13.47 -11.96
C LYS A 39 -1.25 -14.15 -10.81
N GLY A 40 -0.50 -14.56 -9.78
CA GLY A 40 -1.08 -15.25 -8.62
C GLY A 40 -2.08 -14.38 -7.85
N ALA A 41 -1.81 -13.08 -7.73
CA ALA A 41 -2.72 -12.14 -7.06
C ALA A 41 -4.04 -11.96 -7.82
N ILE A 42 -3.99 -11.86 -9.16
CA ILE A 42 -5.18 -11.76 -10.01
C ILE A 42 -6.03 -13.03 -9.92
N GLU A 43 -5.39 -14.20 -10.05
CA GLU A 43 -6.06 -15.51 -9.96
C GLU A 43 -6.70 -15.75 -8.58
N ALA A 44 -6.08 -15.25 -7.50
CA ALA A 44 -6.58 -15.38 -6.14
C ALA A 44 -7.75 -14.44 -5.76
N SER A 45 -8.19 -13.56 -6.66
CA SER A 45 -9.21 -12.54 -6.37
C SER A 45 -10.52 -13.11 -5.82
N SER A 46 -10.99 -14.25 -6.33
CA SER A 46 -12.20 -14.94 -5.85
C SER A 46 -12.02 -15.53 -4.45
N ALA A 47 -10.86 -16.15 -4.19
CA ALA A 47 -10.51 -16.69 -2.88
C ALA A 47 -10.39 -15.58 -1.83
N PHE A 48 -9.81 -14.43 -2.21
CA PHE A 48 -9.77 -13.24 -1.35
C PHE A 48 -11.18 -12.79 -0.97
N LYS A 49 -12.10 -12.67 -1.94
CA LYS A 49 -13.51 -12.29 -1.69
C LYS A 49 -14.19 -13.25 -0.72
N ALA A 50 -13.99 -14.55 -0.89
CA ALA A 50 -14.54 -15.57 0.00
C ALA A 50 -14.00 -15.40 1.43
N GLY A 51 -12.69 -15.19 1.59
CA GLY A 51 -12.05 -14.98 2.88
C GLY A 51 -12.57 -13.76 3.63
N ILE A 52 -12.70 -12.61 2.95
CA ILE A 52 -13.20 -11.38 3.58
C ILE A 52 -14.71 -11.41 3.87
N SER A 53 -15.45 -12.36 3.30
CA SER A 53 -16.89 -12.52 3.53
C SER A 53 -17.20 -13.57 4.60
N ALA A 54 -16.19 -14.20 5.20
CA ALA A 54 -16.37 -15.21 6.24
C ALA A 54 -17.00 -14.61 7.51
N ALA A 55 -17.91 -15.36 8.15
CA ALA A 55 -18.75 -14.88 9.25
C ALA A 55 -18.01 -14.31 10.47
N ASN A 56 -16.75 -14.67 10.68
CA ASN A 56 -15.94 -14.27 11.85
C ASN A 56 -14.75 -13.37 11.48
N ILE A 57 -14.73 -12.81 10.27
CA ILE A 57 -13.58 -12.05 9.75
C ILE A 57 -13.25 -10.83 10.60
N GLU A 58 -14.27 -10.15 11.13
CA GLU A 58 -14.09 -8.96 11.98
C GLU A 58 -13.33 -9.32 13.27
N GLN A 59 -13.71 -10.41 13.92
CA GLN A 59 -13.07 -10.88 15.15
C GLN A 59 -11.64 -11.33 14.88
N LEU A 60 -11.38 -12.02 13.76
CA LEU A 60 -10.03 -12.42 13.35
C LEU A 60 -9.14 -11.21 13.06
N PHE A 61 -9.67 -10.20 12.36
CA PHE A 61 -8.98 -8.94 12.10
C PHE A 61 -8.61 -8.21 13.40
N LYS A 62 -9.60 -8.00 14.28
CA LYS A 62 -9.41 -7.37 15.59
C LYS A 62 -8.41 -8.14 16.46
N GLY A 63 -8.51 -9.46 16.48
CA GLY A 63 -7.59 -10.35 17.20
C GLY A 63 -6.16 -10.23 16.69
N GLY A 64 -5.96 -10.14 15.37
CA GLY A 64 -4.67 -9.91 14.74
C GLY A 64 -4.02 -8.58 15.16
N ILE A 65 -4.79 -7.49 15.17
CA ILE A 65 -4.32 -6.17 15.62
C ILE A 65 -3.91 -6.22 17.09
N LYS A 66 -4.77 -6.76 17.96
CA LYS A 66 -4.46 -6.89 19.39
C LYS A 66 -3.20 -7.72 19.63
N ARG A 67 -3.02 -8.81 18.87
CA ARG A 67 -1.82 -9.66 18.94
C ARG A 67 -0.56 -8.90 18.52
N ALA A 68 -0.64 -8.03 17.52
CA ALA A 68 0.49 -7.22 17.08
C ALA A 68 0.83 -6.12 18.10
N GLY A 69 -0.18 -5.38 18.56
CA GLY A 69 -0.08 -4.32 19.56
C GLY A 69 0.58 -3.03 19.07
N ALA A 70 0.28 -1.91 19.74
CA ALA A 70 0.82 -0.58 19.42
C ALA A 70 2.35 -0.51 19.56
N ALA A 71 2.91 -1.12 20.61
CA ALA A 71 4.36 -1.09 20.86
C ALA A 71 5.19 -1.72 19.72
N LYS A 72 4.68 -2.77 19.05
CA LYS A 72 5.36 -3.35 17.89
C LYS A 72 5.31 -2.40 16.69
N TYR A 73 4.18 -1.74 16.47
CA TYR A 73 3.98 -0.77 15.40
C TYR A 73 4.96 0.40 15.56
N GLU A 74 4.94 1.07 16.72
CA GLU A 74 5.80 2.22 17.01
C GLU A 74 7.29 1.88 16.86
N ARG A 75 7.71 0.74 17.41
CA ARG A 75 9.09 0.26 17.27
C ARG A 75 9.49 0.07 15.80
N LYS A 76 8.63 -0.50 14.97
CA LYS A 76 8.94 -0.71 13.54
C LYS A 76 8.98 0.60 12.75
N VAL A 77 8.14 1.58 13.10
CA VAL A 77 8.23 2.93 12.51
C VAL A 77 9.59 3.55 12.86
N LYS A 78 9.94 3.59 14.15
CA LYS A 78 11.17 4.21 14.63
C LYS A 78 12.44 3.54 14.11
N ASP A 79 12.53 2.21 14.23
CA ASP A 79 13.78 1.48 14.01
C ASP A 79 13.99 1.08 12.53
N VAL A 80 12.93 1.11 11.70
CA VAL A 80 12.99 0.66 10.30
C VAL A 80 12.41 1.69 9.35
N GLY A 81 11.19 2.18 9.65
CA GLY A 81 10.45 3.07 8.75
C GLY A 81 11.19 4.37 8.45
N VAL A 82 11.68 5.06 9.47
CA VAL A 82 12.38 6.35 9.33
C VAL A 82 13.58 6.24 8.37
N ALA A 83 14.41 5.20 8.51
CA ALA A 83 15.59 5.01 7.68
C ALA A 83 15.24 4.67 6.21
N ARG A 84 14.11 3.99 5.96
CA ARG A 84 13.68 3.58 4.62
C ARG A 84 12.85 4.63 3.88
N PHE A 85 12.34 5.63 4.58
CA PHE A 85 11.40 6.60 4.01
C PHE A 85 12.00 7.35 2.81
N SER A 86 13.18 7.96 2.97
CA SER A 86 13.81 8.73 1.89
C SER A 86 14.17 7.87 0.68
N GLN A 87 14.71 6.67 0.91
CA GLN A 87 15.04 5.71 -0.15
C GLN A 87 13.79 5.30 -0.94
N GLY A 88 12.68 5.04 -0.23
CA GLY A 88 11.40 4.71 -0.85
C GLY A 88 10.82 5.85 -1.67
N VAL A 89 10.90 7.10 -1.18
CA VAL A 89 10.45 8.28 -1.93
C VAL A 89 11.24 8.45 -3.22
N SER A 90 12.56 8.33 -3.18
CA SER A 90 13.39 8.45 -4.39
C SER A 90 13.08 7.35 -5.41
N ALA A 91 12.88 6.11 -4.95
CA ALA A 91 12.54 4.99 -5.83
C ALA A 91 11.15 5.15 -6.48
N ALA A 92 10.19 5.76 -5.77
CA ALA A 92 8.80 5.91 -6.22
C ALA A 92 8.56 7.15 -7.12
N GLY A 93 9.60 7.91 -7.47
CA GLY A 93 9.47 9.12 -8.30
C GLY A 93 8.70 8.90 -9.61
N PRO A 94 9.09 7.92 -10.45
CA PRO A 94 8.37 7.59 -11.68
C PRO A 94 6.93 7.13 -11.45
N ASP A 95 6.67 6.35 -10.38
CA ASP A 95 5.32 5.89 -10.05
C ASP A 95 4.41 7.06 -9.64
N PHE A 96 4.95 8.02 -8.88
CA PHE A 96 4.23 9.23 -8.50
C PHE A 96 3.88 10.06 -9.74
N GLU A 97 4.85 10.27 -10.63
CA GLU A 97 4.65 10.99 -11.88
C GLU A 97 3.56 10.32 -12.72
N ALA A 98 3.66 9.00 -12.95
CA ALA A 98 2.68 8.24 -13.71
C ALA A 98 1.28 8.27 -13.07
N GLY A 99 1.20 8.14 -11.74
CA GLY A 99 -0.06 8.14 -10.99
C GLY A 99 -0.75 9.49 -10.95
N VAL A 100 0.01 10.60 -10.90
CA VAL A 100 -0.56 11.95 -10.77
C VAL A 100 -0.86 12.60 -12.12
N SER A 101 -0.06 12.30 -13.16
CA SER A 101 -0.16 12.95 -14.47
C SER A 101 -1.56 12.94 -15.07
N PRO A 102 -2.32 11.81 -15.08
CA PRO A 102 -3.66 11.79 -15.67
C PRO A 102 -4.66 12.71 -14.97
N PHE A 103 -4.43 13.02 -13.69
CA PHE A 103 -5.26 13.94 -12.92
C PHE A 103 -4.84 15.39 -13.15
N LEU A 104 -3.54 15.67 -13.23
CA LEU A 104 -3.06 17.02 -13.58
C LEU A 104 -3.53 17.41 -14.99
N ASP A 105 -3.49 16.48 -15.94
CA ASP A 105 -4.02 16.68 -17.29
C ASP A 105 -5.53 16.93 -17.30
N GLU A 106 -6.28 16.26 -16.42
CA GLU A 106 -7.72 16.49 -16.29
C GLU A 106 -7.99 17.88 -15.70
N ILE A 107 -7.28 18.27 -14.63
CA ILE A 107 -7.38 19.60 -14.01
C ILE A 107 -7.11 20.70 -15.04
N ALA A 108 -6.07 20.52 -15.87
CA ALA A 108 -5.68 21.50 -16.88
C ALA A 108 -6.78 21.78 -17.94
N LYS A 109 -7.73 20.86 -18.11
CA LYS A 109 -8.87 21.00 -19.05
C LYS A 109 -10.09 21.67 -18.43
N ILE A 110 -10.15 21.81 -17.10
CA ILE A 110 -11.32 22.33 -16.41
C ILE A 110 -11.38 23.85 -16.52
N THR A 111 -12.45 24.35 -17.13
CA THR A 111 -12.79 25.77 -17.08
C THR A 111 -13.72 26.02 -15.90
N LEU A 112 -13.26 26.81 -14.93
CA LEU A 112 -14.04 27.10 -13.71
C LEU A 112 -14.92 28.34 -13.90
N PRO A 113 -16.16 28.36 -13.36
CA PRO A 113 -17.02 29.54 -13.40
C PRO A 113 -16.40 30.71 -12.64
N PRO A 114 -16.68 31.98 -12.98
CA PRO A 114 -16.10 33.15 -12.31
C PRO A 114 -16.23 33.10 -10.78
N ARG A 115 -15.16 33.49 -10.08
CA ARG A 115 -15.18 33.56 -8.61
C ARG A 115 -16.19 34.61 -8.14
N GLN A 116 -16.95 34.24 -7.12
CA GLN A 116 -17.93 35.10 -6.46
C GLN A 116 -17.37 35.61 -5.12
N PRO A 117 -18.03 36.59 -4.44
CA PRO A 117 -17.57 37.10 -3.14
C PRO A 117 -17.21 35.99 -2.15
N ARG A 118 -16.23 36.26 -1.29
CA ARG A 118 -15.78 35.30 -0.28
C ARG A 118 -16.97 34.80 0.54
N GLY A 119 -17.11 33.47 0.66
CA GLY A 119 -18.21 32.83 1.38
C GLY A 119 -19.49 32.63 0.56
N SER A 120 -19.57 33.14 -0.68
CA SER A 120 -20.70 32.85 -1.57
C SER A 120 -20.82 31.36 -1.86
N GLU A 121 -22.04 30.84 -1.76
CA GLU A 121 -22.35 29.44 -2.03
C GLU A 121 -21.98 29.02 -3.46
N ALA A 122 -22.09 29.94 -4.43
CA ALA A 122 -21.70 29.70 -5.82
C ALA A 122 -20.22 29.31 -6.00
N ASN A 123 -19.34 29.66 -5.06
CA ASN A 123 -17.94 29.23 -5.10
C ASN A 123 -17.77 27.72 -4.85
N PHE A 124 -18.70 27.05 -4.17
CA PHE A 124 -18.63 25.60 -3.96
C PHE A 124 -18.80 24.81 -5.25
N ALA A 125 -19.53 25.35 -6.23
CA ALA A 125 -19.67 24.75 -7.56
C ALA A 125 -18.30 24.49 -8.22
N ARG A 126 -17.33 25.40 -8.03
CA ARG A 126 -15.96 25.23 -8.56
C ARG A 126 -15.26 23.98 -8.02
N VAL A 127 -15.38 23.73 -6.71
CA VAL A 127 -14.78 22.55 -6.07
C VAL A 127 -15.53 21.28 -6.47
N ARG A 128 -16.86 21.35 -6.54
CA ARG A 128 -17.71 20.24 -7.01
C ARG A 128 -17.29 19.81 -8.41
N ASP A 129 -17.14 20.75 -9.34
CA ASP A 129 -16.85 20.44 -10.74
C ASP A 129 -15.47 19.76 -10.89
N ILE A 130 -14.46 20.20 -10.12
CA ILE A 130 -13.16 19.51 -10.01
C ILE A 130 -13.33 18.11 -9.44
N GLY A 131 -14.02 17.96 -8.31
CA GLY A 131 -14.22 16.66 -7.67
C GLY A 131 -14.92 15.65 -8.57
N VAL A 132 -15.94 16.08 -9.31
CA VAL A 132 -16.67 15.26 -10.28
C VAL A 132 -15.75 14.81 -11.42
N ALA A 133 -14.96 15.72 -12.00
CA ALA A 133 -14.04 15.40 -13.09
C ALA A 133 -12.97 14.40 -12.65
N LEU A 134 -12.30 14.64 -11.51
CA LEU A 134 -11.26 13.75 -10.98
C LEU A 134 -11.82 12.37 -10.59
N HIS A 135 -13.02 12.32 -10.00
CA HIS A 135 -13.65 11.05 -9.68
C HIS A 135 -13.98 10.25 -10.94
N LYS A 136 -14.55 10.91 -11.96
CA LYS A 136 -14.82 10.29 -13.26
C LYS A 136 -13.53 9.75 -13.89
N LYS A 137 -12.45 10.54 -13.88
CA LYS A 137 -11.14 10.11 -14.40
C LYS A 137 -10.61 8.89 -13.66
N ARG A 138 -10.69 8.87 -12.32
CA ARG A 138 -10.28 7.71 -11.50
C ARG A 138 -11.04 6.45 -11.86
N LEU A 139 -12.37 6.53 -12.03
CA LEU A 139 -13.18 5.36 -12.40
C LEU A 139 -12.79 4.83 -13.78
N ALA A 140 -12.54 5.72 -14.74
CA ALA A 140 -12.11 5.34 -16.08
C ALA A 140 -10.75 4.61 -16.07
N LEU A 141 -9.77 5.10 -15.30
CA LEU A 141 -8.46 4.45 -15.14
C LEU A 141 -8.59 3.05 -14.54
N ARG A 142 -9.32 2.92 -13.42
CA ARG A 142 -9.54 1.63 -12.76
C ARG A 142 -10.24 0.62 -13.65
N ALA A 143 -11.20 1.06 -14.46
CA ALA A 143 -11.88 0.19 -15.43
C ALA A 143 -10.94 -0.30 -16.54
N ALA A 144 -9.94 0.51 -16.91
CA ALA A 144 -8.90 0.16 -17.87
C ALA A 144 -7.74 -0.65 -17.27
N GLY A 145 -7.74 -0.91 -15.97
CA GLY A 145 -6.62 -1.57 -15.27
C GLY A 145 -5.37 -0.70 -15.14
N ALA A 146 -5.53 0.63 -15.27
CA ALA A 146 -4.47 1.63 -15.18
C ALA A 146 -4.51 2.39 -13.84
#